data_AF-A0A5S4WZH2-F1
#
_entry.id   AF-A0A5S4WZH2-F1
#
_cell.length_a   1.000
_cell.length_b   1.000
_cell.length_c   1.000
_cell.angle_alpha   90.00
_cell.angle_beta   90.00
_cell.angle_gamma   90.00
#
_symmetry.space_group_name_H-M   'P 1'
#
loop_
_entity.id
_entity.type
_entity.pdbx_description
1 polymer ?
#
loop_
_entity_poly.entity_id
_entity_poly.type
_entity_poly.pdbx_seq_one_letter_code
_entity_poly.pdbx_strand_id
1 'polypeptide(L)'
;MVAFTEESDRSGLGFSNEGAAMRQLDMFSQPKKAALKQAGGCDITPVGKRRDGGTRYWCLTHKADATAKYGRPAMACRAAHLPPILPHEILDLDLDQYPGGVGLWGAVPPVYDTTRLPLDFGIHVHARRDSDGDKHIDTTYRAVRLIGHQLPTEGLLISEIDAVYYMVSSVFGFDMRDVRCTIVDIRILTKTGSASTRTADISAQVAARILAIRLLGSEILFAQHKKP
;
A
#
# COMPACT_ATOMS: atom_id res chain seq x y z
N MET A 1 37.77 -45.03 14.50
CA MET A 1 38.44 -45.59 13.31
C MET A 1 38.15 -44.63 12.17
N VAL A 2 39.21 -44.03 11.64
CA VAL A 2 39.20 -43.00 10.58
C VAL A 2 39.10 -43.72 9.23
N ALA A 3 38.32 -43.20 8.29
CA ALA A 3 38.60 -43.29 6.85
C ALA A 3 37.80 -42.22 6.09
N PHE A 4 38.54 -41.26 5.53
CA PHE A 4 38.15 -40.38 4.44
C PHE A 4 38.33 -41.10 3.10
N THR A 5 37.53 -40.75 2.10
CA THR A 5 38.00 -40.62 0.71
C THR A 5 37.23 -39.50 -0.01
N GLU A 6 38.02 -38.64 -0.65
CA GLU A 6 37.72 -37.56 -1.61
C GLU A 6 37.06 -38.14 -2.90
N GLU A 7 36.57 -37.43 -3.94
CA GLU A 7 36.94 -36.15 -4.56
C GLU A 7 35.98 -35.83 -5.73
N SER A 8 36.11 -34.62 -6.28
CA SER A 8 35.81 -34.16 -7.66
C SER A 8 34.63 -33.21 -7.89
N ASP A 9 34.99 -31.92 -7.83
CA ASP A 9 34.88 -30.91 -8.89
C ASP A 9 33.73 -30.99 -9.90
N ARG A 10 32.90 -29.94 -9.88
CA ARG A 10 32.54 -29.22 -11.11
C ARG A 10 32.35 -27.73 -10.85
N SER A 11 33.27 -26.99 -11.44
CA SER A 11 33.34 -25.55 -11.56
C SER A 11 32.33 -24.99 -12.57
N GLY A 12 31.98 -23.72 -12.38
CA GLY A 12 31.63 -22.80 -13.47
C GLY A 12 30.15 -22.62 -13.75
N LEU A 13 29.58 -21.51 -13.29
CA LEU A 13 29.31 -20.34 -14.13
C LEU A 13 28.57 -19.29 -13.27
N GLY A 14 29.31 -18.28 -12.83
CA GLY A 14 28.74 -17.09 -12.23
C GLY A 14 28.02 -16.27 -13.30
N PHE A 15 26.71 -16.12 -13.14
CA PHE A 15 25.96 -15.03 -13.76
C PHE A 15 25.82 -13.93 -12.70
N SER A 16 26.71 -12.95 -12.76
CA SER A 16 26.60 -11.70 -12.01
C SER A 16 25.38 -10.93 -12.54
N ASN A 17 24.31 -10.93 -11.75
CA ASN A 17 23.07 -10.23 -12.03
C ASN A 17 23.13 -8.77 -11.50
N GLU A 18 24.25 -8.09 -11.71
CA GLU A 18 24.52 -6.75 -11.14
C GLU A 18 23.85 -5.60 -11.93
N GLY A 19 23.13 -5.92 -13.02
CA GLY A 19 22.50 -4.91 -13.90
C GLY A 19 21.09 -4.46 -13.51
N ALA A 20 20.38 -5.19 -12.63
CA ALA A 20 18.95 -4.94 -12.35
C ALA A 20 18.70 -4.09 -11.09
N ALA A 21 19.63 -4.09 -10.14
CA ALA A 21 19.45 -3.42 -8.84
C ALA A 21 19.60 -1.88 -8.89
N MET A 22 20.18 -1.33 -9.97
CA MET A 22 20.56 0.09 -10.01
C MET A 22 19.52 1.03 -10.63
N ARG A 23 18.36 0.53 -11.11
CA ARG A 23 17.35 1.38 -11.77
C ARG A 23 16.18 1.83 -10.89
N GLN A 24 15.99 1.27 -9.70
CA GLN A 24 14.83 1.60 -8.86
C GLN A 24 15.12 2.66 -7.78
N LEU A 25 16.39 2.82 -7.39
CA LEU A 25 16.84 3.86 -6.45
C LEU A 25 16.81 5.28 -7.05
N ASP A 26 16.70 5.40 -8.38
CA ASP A 26 16.72 6.68 -9.09
C ASP A 26 15.36 7.39 -9.17
N MET A 27 14.26 6.75 -8.73
CA MET A 27 12.94 7.39 -8.73
C MET A 27 12.70 8.35 -7.56
N PHE A 28 13.47 8.22 -6.47
CA PHE A 28 13.28 9.02 -5.25
C PHE A 28 14.51 9.86 -4.87
N SER A 29 15.60 9.76 -5.65
CA SER A 29 16.87 10.45 -5.40
C SER A 29 17.05 11.75 -6.23
N GLN A 30 16.04 12.16 -7.02
CA GLN A 30 16.12 13.38 -7.83
C GLN A 30 15.45 14.59 -7.14
N PRO A 31 16.07 15.78 -7.17
CA PRO A 31 15.89 16.82 -6.17
C PRO A 31 14.70 17.71 -6.51
N LYS A 32 13.69 17.81 -5.62
CA LYS A 32 12.61 18.84 -5.47
C LYS A 32 11.86 19.36 -6.75
N LYS A 33 12.55 19.71 -7.83
CA LYS A 33 12.02 20.13 -9.14
C LYS A 33 11.28 19.02 -9.90
N ALA A 34 11.67 17.75 -9.78
CA ALA A 34 10.97 16.64 -10.46
C ALA A 34 9.59 16.36 -9.82
N ALA A 35 9.51 16.41 -8.48
CA ALA A 35 8.24 16.28 -7.75
C ALA A 35 7.26 17.43 -8.04
N LEU A 36 7.75 18.67 -8.17
CA LEU A 36 6.93 19.83 -8.56
C LEU A 36 6.44 19.76 -10.02
N LYS A 37 7.20 19.13 -10.93
CA LYS A 37 6.78 18.95 -12.33
C LYS A 37 5.77 17.79 -12.50
N GLN A 38 5.80 16.79 -11.60
CA GLN A 38 4.81 15.71 -11.52
C GLN A 38 3.47 16.16 -10.93
N ALA A 39 3.40 17.31 -10.26
CA ALA A 39 2.15 17.90 -9.78
C ALA A 39 1.26 18.48 -10.90
N GLY A 40 1.69 18.47 -12.17
CA GLY A 40 0.98 19.15 -13.26
C GLY A 40 0.43 18.29 -14.39
N GLY A 41 0.72 16.98 -14.45
CA GLY A 41 0.39 16.16 -15.61
C GLY A 41 -0.28 14.84 -15.25
N CYS A 42 -1.46 14.55 -15.81
CA CYS A 42 -2.05 13.22 -15.75
C CYS A 42 -1.53 12.34 -16.88
N ASP A 43 -0.96 11.17 -16.54
CA ASP A 43 -0.67 10.11 -17.52
C ASP A 43 -1.90 9.21 -17.72
N ILE A 44 -2.77 9.59 -18.66
CA ILE A 44 -4.08 8.95 -18.88
C ILE A 44 -3.98 7.87 -19.95
N THR A 45 -4.24 6.62 -19.55
CA THR A 45 -4.16 5.44 -20.43
C THR A 45 -5.49 4.68 -20.49
N PRO A 46 -5.84 4.08 -21.63
CA PRO A 46 -7.02 3.22 -21.73
C PRO A 46 -6.78 1.88 -21.02
N VAL A 47 -7.69 1.47 -20.13
CA VAL A 47 -7.54 0.24 -19.31
C VAL A 47 -8.60 -0.83 -19.56
N GLY A 48 -9.42 -0.66 -20.59
CA GLY A 48 -10.39 -1.67 -21.02
C GLY A 48 -11.75 -1.07 -21.37
N LYS A 49 -12.75 -1.95 -21.53
CA LYS A 49 -14.12 -1.56 -21.91
C LYS A 49 -15.07 -1.63 -20.71
N ARG A 50 -16.04 -0.73 -20.71
CA ARG A 50 -17.22 -0.71 -19.83
C ARG A 50 -18.27 -1.70 -20.35
N ARG A 51 -19.31 -1.94 -19.53
CA ARG A 51 -20.46 -2.78 -19.91
C ARG A 51 -21.23 -2.25 -21.13
N ASP A 52 -21.19 -0.95 -21.36
CA ASP A 52 -21.81 -0.26 -22.51
C ASP A 52 -20.88 -0.17 -23.74
N GLY A 53 -19.72 -0.84 -23.72
CA GLY A 53 -18.73 -0.78 -24.81
C GLY A 53 -17.85 0.49 -24.81
N GLY A 54 -18.10 1.46 -23.92
CA GLY A 54 -17.25 2.64 -23.76
C GLY A 54 -15.86 2.30 -23.21
N THR A 55 -14.83 3.05 -23.58
CA THR A 55 -13.47 2.83 -23.04
C THR A 55 -13.35 3.42 -21.64
N ARG A 56 -12.69 2.70 -20.72
CA ARG A 56 -12.26 3.18 -19.40
C ARG A 56 -10.85 3.75 -19.52
N TYR A 57 -10.62 4.84 -18.82
CA TYR A 57 -9.32 5.49 -18.75
C TYR A 57 -8.86 5.60 -17.30
N TRP A 58 -7.57 5.39 -17.09
CA TRP A 58 -6.93 5.43 -15.78
C TRP A 58 -5.69 6.32 -15.84
N CYS A 59 -5.48 7.08 -14.77
CA CYS A 59 -4.28 7.89 -14.62
C CYS A 59 -3.20 7.08 -13.88
N LEU A 60 -2.06 6.84 -14.51
CA LEU A 60 -0.95 6.10 -13.91
C LEU A 60 -0.20 6.96 -12.87
N THR A 61 -0.11 8.28 -13.10
CA THR A 61 0.53 9.22 -12.17
C THR A 61 -0.20 9.31 -10.83
N HIS A 62 -1.52 9.54 -10.89
CA HIS A 62 -2.34 9.77 -9.70
C HIS A 62 -3.08 8.51 -9.22
N LYS A 63 -2.94 7.38 -9.92
CA LYS A 63 -3.64 6.11 -9.66
C LYS A 63 -5.15 6.31 -9.44
N ALA A 64 -5.79 6.99 -10.38
CA ALA A 64 -7.20 7.36 -10.27
C ALA A 64 -7.97 7.26 -11.59
N ASP A 65 -9.30 7.13 -11.49
CA ASP A 65 -10.20 7.15 -12.65
C ASP A 65 -10.03 8.45 -13.44
N ALA A 66 -9.91 8.29 -14.76
CA ALA A 66 -9.75 9.36 -15.72
C ALA A 66 -10.76 9.24 -16.87
N THR A 67 -11.88 8.55 -16.64
CA THR A 67 -12.93 8.35 -17.64
C THR A 67 -13.95 9.49 -17.63
N ALA A 68 -14.02 10.26 -18.70
CA ALA A 68 -15.04 11.29 -18.91
C ALA A 68 -16.37 10.73 -19.45
N LYS A 69 -17.34 11.62 -19.65
CA LYS A 69 -18.65 11.28 -20.24
C LYS A 69 -18.46 10.59 -21.60
N TYR A 70 -19.29 9.57 -21.84
CA TYR A 70 -19.27 8.75 -23.06
C TYR A 70 -17.98 7.93 -23.28
N GLY A 71 -17.24 7.60 -22.21
CA GLY A 71 -16.06 6.74 -22.30
C GLY A 71 -14.93 7.37 -23.09
N ARG A 72 -14.75 8.68 -22.94
CA ARG A 72 -13.62 9.48 -23.47
C ARG A 72 -12.57 9.69 -22.37
N PRO A 73 -11.30 9.97 -22.69
CA PRO A 73 -10.34 10.38 -21.68
C PRO A 73 -10.75 11.74 -21.10
N ALA A 74 -10.61 11.91 -19.79
CA ALA A 74 -10.77 13.19 -19.13
C ALA A 74 -9.55 14.10 -19.36
N MET A 75 -9.72 15.42 -19.26
CA MET A 75 -8.58 16.35 -19.29
C MET A 75 -7.70 16.23 -18.04
N ALA A 76 -8.31 15.84 -16.91
CA ALA A 76 -7.64 15.57 -15.66
C ALA A 76 -8.34 14.40 -14.97
N CYS A 77 -7.57 13.55 -14.29
CA CYS A 77 -8.14 12.46 -13.50
C CYS A 77 -8.81 12.98 -12.23
N ARG A 78 -9.61 12.14 -11.56
CA ARG A 78 -10.31 12.55 -10.34
C ARG A 78 -9.39 13.00 -9.21
N ALA A 79 -8.17 12.48 -9.14
CA ALA A 79 -7.19 12.81 -8.11
C ALA A 79 -6.23 13.97 -8.50
N ALA A 80 -6.39 14.58 -9.67
CA ALA A 80 -5.46 15.61 -10.16
C ALA A 80 -5.41 16.89 -9.29
N HIS A 81 -6.43 17.10 -8.45
CA HIS A 81 -6.49 18.22 -7.51
C HIS A 81 -5.80 17.92 -6.18
N LEU A 82 -5.44 16.66 -5.92
CA LEU A 82 -4.78 16.28 -4.68
C LEU A 82 -3.30 16.66 -4.76
N PRO A 83 -2.73 17.28 -3.72
CA PRO A 83 -1.31 17.56 -3.69
C PRO A 83 -0.51 16.24 -3.70
N PRO A 84 0.65 16.20 -4.37
CA PRO A 84 1.52 15.03 -4.31
C PRO A 84 1.92 14.74 -2.85
N ILE A 85 2.11 13.47 -2.52
CA ILE A 85 2.62 13.06 -1.21
C ILE A 85 4.10 13.40 -1.16
N LEU A 86 4.48 14.28 -0.22
CA LEU A 86 5.86 14.70 -0.04
C LEU A 86 6.62 13.66 0.81
N PRO A 87 7.94 13.49 0.62
CA PRO A 87 8.71 12.49 1.36
C PRO A 87 8.60 12.56 2.89
N HIS A 88 8.41 13.76 3.45
CA HIS A 88 8.26 13.94 4.91
C HIS A 88 6.84 13.61 5.42
N GLU A 89 5.88 13.36 4.51
CA GLU A 89 4.52 12.92 4.83
C GLU A 89 4.40 11.38 4.79
N ILE A 90 5.52 10.69 4.49
CA ILE A 90 5.64 9.24 4.45
C ILE A 90 6.28 8.78 5.76
N LEU A 91 5.59 7.93 6.51
CA LEU A 91 6.17 7.23 7.65
C LEU A 91 6.87 5.96 7.17
N ASP A 92 8.17 5.85 7.43
CA ASP A 92 8.89 4.58 7.36
C ASP A 92 8.67 3.81 8.66
N LEU A 93 7.95 2.69 8.58
CA LEU A 93 7.58 1.88 9.73
C LEU A 93 8.20 0.49 9.65
N ASP A 94 9.25 0.27 10.44
CA ASP A 94 9.88 -1.03 10.61
C ASP A 94 9.08 -1.87 11.61
N LEU A 95 8.37 -2.87 11.12
CA LEU A 95 7.50 -3.74 11.91
C LEU A 95 8.27 -4.53 12.98
N ASP A 96 9.57 -4.75 12.78
CA ASP A 96 10.40 -5.54 13.69
C ASP A 96 10.70 -4.77 14.98
N GLN A 97 10.52 -3.45 14.97
CA GLN A 97 10.64 -2.57 16.14
C GLN A 97 9.37 -2.51 16.99
N TYR A 98 8.26 -3.08 16.51
CA TYR A 98 6.94 -3.00 17.14
C TYR A 98 6.31 -4.38 17.36
N PRO A 99 6.93 -5.26 18.17
CA PRO A 99 6.39 -6.59 18.43
C PRO A 99 5.08 -6.56 19.22
N GLY A 100 4.79 -5.47 19.93
CA GLY A 100 3.48 -5.20 20.54
C GLY A 100 2.34 -4.95 19.55
N GLY A 101 2.65 -4.89 18.25
CA GLY A 101 1.68 -4.80 17.17
C GLY A 101 1.55 -3.41 16.57
N VAL A 102 1.08 -3.39 15.34
CA VAL A 102 0.84 -2.19 14.53
C VAL A 102 -0.60 -2.21 14.05
N GLY A 103 -1.31 -1.09 14.13
CA GLY A 103 -2.64 -0.88 13.57
C GLY A 103 -2.63 0.24 12.53
N LEU A 104 -3.20 -0.02 11.35
CA LEU A 104 -3.33 0.96 10.26
C LEU A 104 -4.80 1.10 9.88
N TRP A 105 -5.28 2.34 9.78
CA TRP A 105 -6.69 2.66 9.55
C TRP A 105 -6.77 3.83 8.58
N GLY A 106 -7.72 3.83 7.64
CA GLY A 106 -7.98 5.03 6.87
C GLY A 106 -8.56 6.12 7.77
N ALA A 107 -7.95 7.30 7.81
CA ALA A 107 -8.56 8.50 8.37
C ALA A 107 -9.37 9.17 7.27
N VAL A 108 -10.68 8.94 7.28
CA VAL A 108 -11.63 9.52 6.31
C VAL A 108 -12.37 10.70 6.95
N PRO A 109 -12.34 11.89 6.31
CA PRO A 109 -13.15 13.01 6.73
C PRO A 109 -14.63 12.61 6.79
N PRO A 110 -15.35 13.02 7.84
CA PRO A 110 -16.78 12.76 7.94
C PRO A 110 -17.53 13.46 6.80
N VAL A 111 -18.63 12.86 6.35
CA VAL A 111 -19.52 13.48 5.34
C VAL A 111 -20.11 14.79 5.85
N TYR A 112 -20.34 14.88 7.16
CA TYR A 112 -20.84 16.06 7.82
C TYR A 112 -20.06 16.28 9.12
N ASP A 113 -19.31 17.37 9.18
CA ASP A 113 -18.57 17.81 10.36
C ASP A 113 -19.19 19.11 10.88
N THR A 114 -19.66 19.11 12.12
CA THR A 114 -20.12 20.34 12.80
C THR A 114 -19.05 20.92 13.71
N THR A 115 -17.92 20.23 13.86
CA THR A 115 -16.78 20.72 14.61
C THR A 115 -16.02 21.76 13.78
N ARG A 116 -15.15 22.52 14.45
CA ARG A 116 -14.16 23.40 13.81
C ARG A 116 -12.75 22.85 13.99
N LEU A 117 -12.65 21.56 14.28
CA LEU A 117 -11.38 20.90 14.50
C LEU A 117 -10.70 20.66 13.14
N PRO A 118 -9.36 20.61 13.11
CA PRO A 118 -8.66 20.16 11.93
C PRO A 118 -9.14 18.76 11.51
N LEU A 119 -9.37 18.59 10.22
CA LEU A 119 -9.72 17.29 9.65
C LEU A 119 -8.46 16.46 9.47
N ASP A 120 -8.48 15.25 10.02
CA ASP A 120 -7.47 14.25 9.71
C ASP A 120 -7.84 13.53 8.40
N PHE A 121 -6.88 13.52 7.48
CA PHE A 121 -6.96 12.76 6.23
C PHE A 121 -5.66 11.98 6.05
N GLY A 122 -5.78 10.67 5.81
CA GLY A 122 -4.60 9.81 5.63
C GLY A 122 -4.77 8.41 6.19
N ILE A 123 -3.69 7.92 6.79
CA ILE A 123 -3.54 6.63 7.45
C ILE A 123 -3.25 6.92 8.92
N HIS A 124 -4.21 6.61 9.78
CA HIS A 124 -4.00 6.66 11.21
C HIS A 124 -3.21 5.43 11.66
N VAL A 125 -2.07 5.65 12.31
CA VAL A 125 -1.11 4.61 12.69
C VAL A 125 -1.04 4.47 14.18
N HIS A 126 -1.29 3.26 14.67
CA HIS A 126 -0.96 2.84 16.03
C HIS A 126 0.23 1.89 15.98
N ALA A 127 1.27 2.11 16.77
CA ALA A 127 2.38 1.16 16.89
C ALA A 127 2.81 1.04 18.35
N ARG A 128 3.00 -0.20 18.83
CA ARG A 128 3.43 -0.49 20.20
C ARG A 128 4.68 -1.36 20.21
N ARG A 129 5.60 -1.05 21.13
CA ARG A 129 6.77 -1.91 21.35
C ARG A 129 6.39 -3.16 22.13
N ASP A 130 5.46 -3.04 23.08
CA ASP A 130 4.98 -4.13 23.92
C ASP A 130 3.46 -4.30 23.78
N SER A 131 2.92 -5.52 23.92
CA SER A 131 1.50 -5.84 23.68
C SER A 131 0.54 -4.95 24.49
N ASP A 132 0.90 -4.70 25.74
CA ASP A 132 0.12 -3.93 26.71
C ASP A 132 0.74 -2.55 26.99
N GLY A 133 1.76 -2.17 26.20
CA GLY A 133 2.45 -0.91 26.33
C GLY A 133 1.69 0.27 25.74
N ASP A 134 2.14 1.47 26.10
CA ASP A 134 1.65 2.70 25.48
C ASP A 134 1.94 2.70 23.98
N LYS A 135 1.08 3.38 23.23
CA LYS A 135 1.30 3.62 21.81
C LYS A 135 2.52 4.50 21.66
N HIS A 136 3.55 3.96 21.02
CA HIS A 136 4.74 4.72 20.64
C HIS A 136 4.44 5.65 19.44
N ILE A 137 3.56 5.21 18.54
CA ILE A 137 3.02 6.02 17.44
C ILE A 137 1.50 6.04 17.55
N ASP A 138 0.91 7.23 17.53
CA ASP A 138 -0.54 7.48 17.52
C ASP A 138 -0.85 8.75 16.73
N THR A 139 -0.62 8.71 15.41
CA THR A 139 -0.80 9.89 14.54
C THR A 139 -1.15 9.50 13.11
N THR A 140 -1.60 10.46 12.32
CA THR A 140 -2.06 10.29 10.95
C THR A 140 -0.98 10.71 9.95
N TYR A 141 -0.74 9.89 8.92
CA TYR A 141 0.22 10.14 7.84
C TYR A 141 -0.44 9.99 6.46
N ARG A 142 0.07 10.65 5.43
CA ARG A 142 -0.48 10.52 4.07
C ARG A 142 -0.06 9.23 3.37
N ALA A 143 1.09 8.68 3.76
CA ALA A 143 1.51 7.35 3.36
C ALA A 143 2.34 6.68 4.46
N VAL A 144 2.39 5.36 4.43
CA VAL A 144 3.21 4.54 5.31
C VAL A 144 3.95 3.52 4.46
N ARG A 145 5.27 3.49 4.55
CA ARG A 145 6.11 2.44 3.98
C ARG A 145 6.44 1.43 5.07
N LEU A 146 5.87 0.23 4.96
CA LEU A 146 6.13 -0.87 5.88
C LEU A 146 7.42 -1.59 5.48
N ILE A 147 8.32 -1.76 6.44
CA ILE A 147 9.58 -2.49 6.32
C ILE A 147 9.60 -3.58 7.39
N GLY A 148 10.32 -4.67 7.14
CA GLY A 148 10.54 -5.73 8.14
C GLY A 148 11.00 -7.02 7.47
N HIS A 149 11.54 -7.96 8.26
CA HIS A 149 12.12 -9.20 7.75
C HIS A 149 11.15 -10.11 6.97
N GLN A 150 9.84 -9.94 7.17
CA GLN A 150 8.78 -10.72 6.50
C GLN A 150 8.17 -9.99 5.29
N LEU A 151 8.65 -8.79 4.99
CA LEU A 151 8.21 -7.98 3.85
C LEU A 151 9.29 -7.98 2.76
N PRO A 152 8.93 -7.62 1.52
CA PRO A 152 9.91 -7.38 0.46
C PRO A 152 10.95 -6.33 0.90
N THR A 153 12.18 -6.45 0.41
CA THR A 153 13.29 -5.55 0.76
C THR A 153 12.99 -4.09 0.45
N GLU A 154 12.23 -3.83 -0.61
CA GLU A 154 11.78 -2.49 -1.01
C GLU A 154 10.72 -1.89 -0.07
N GLY A 155 10.15 -2.72 0.81
CA GLY A 155 9.02 -2.38 1.67
C GLY A 155 7.69 -2.35 0.92
N LEU A 156 6.60 -2.22 1.67
CA LEU A 156 5.26 -2.05 1.13
C LEU A 156 4.78 -0.63 1.37
N LEU A 157 4.59 0.14 0.30
CA LEU A 157 4.04 1.49 0.38
C LEU A 157 2.51 1.46 0.34
N ILE A 158 1.89 2.04 1.36
CA ILE A 158 0.44 2.22 1.50
C ILE A 158 0.16 3.72 1.48
N SER A 159 -0.67 4.19 0.55
CA SER A 159 -1.10 5.59 0.50
C SER A 159 -2.45 5.80 1.19
N GLU A 160 -2.79 7.06 1.47
CA GLU A 160 -4.10 7.48 1.98
C GLU A 160 -5.26 6.91 1.14
N ILE A 161 -5.13 6.89 -0.19
CA ILE A 161 -6.16 6.34 -1.09
C ILE A 161 -6.29 4.82 -0.93
N ASP A 162 -5.16 4.11 -0.78
CA ASP A 162 -5.15 2.65 -0.57
C ASP A 162 -5.87 2.28 0.73
N ALA A 163 -5.63 3.03 1.81
CA ALA A 163 -6.28 2.81 3.10
C ALA A 163 -7.80 3.06 3.04
N VAL A 164 -8.24 4.10 2.32
CA VAL A 164 -9.67 4.37 2.08
C VAL A 164 -10.31 3.24 1.27
N TYR A 165 -9.67 2.80 0.18
CA TYR A 165 -10.19 1.70 -0.61
C TYR A 165 -10.28 0.39 0.17
N TYR A 166 -9.27 0.09 0.99
CA TYR A 166 -9.33 -1.07 1.88
C TYR A 166 -10.50 -0.96 2.86
N MET A 167 -10.67 0.18 3.53
CA MET A 167 -11.77 0.41 4.47
C MET A 167 -13.13 0.20 3.80
N VAL A 168 -13.38 0.88 2.68
CA VAL A 168 -14.65 0.78 1.94
C VAL A 168 -14.89 -0.67 1.50
N SER A 169 -13.87 -1.34 0.97
CA SER A 169 -13.98 -2.72 0.52
C SER A 169 -14.31 -3.67 1.67
N SER A 170 -13.69 -3.47 2.83
CA SER A 170 -13.94 -4.28 4.03
C SER A 170 -15.36 -4.11 4.59
N VAL A 171 -15.92 -2.90 4.53
CA VAL A 171 -17.31 -2.61 4.94
C VAL A 171 -18.31 -3.38 4.10
N PHE A 172 -18.03 -3.56 2.81
CA PHE A 172 -18.90 -4.33 1.90
C PHE A 172 -18.54 -5.82 1.81
N GLY A 173 -17.65 -6.32 2.67
CA GLY A 173 -17.25 -7.73 2.68
C GLY A 173 -16.47 -8.17 1.43
N PHE A 174 -15.77 -7.24 0.78
CA PHE A 174 -14.92 -7.57 -0.35
C PHE A 174 -13.51 -7.92 0.11
N ASP A 175 -13.04 -9.08 -0.32
CA ASP A 175 -11.64 -9.45 -0.18
C ASP A 175 -10.77 -8.64 -1.15
N MET A 176 -9.72 -8.04 -0.59
CA MET A 176 -8.69 -7.34 -1.35
C MET A 176 -7.50 -8.26 -1.55
N ARG A 177 -6.92 -8.27 -2.75
CA ARG A 177 -5.67 -8.99 -3.05
C ARG A 177 -4.64 -8.03 -3.62
N ASP A 178 -3.38 -8.22 -3.21
CA ASP A 178 -2.26 -7.60 -3.90
C ASP A 178 -2.04 -8.34 -5.22
N VAL A 179 -2.02 -7.58 -6.32
CA VAL A 179 -1.71 -8.09 -7.66
C VAL A 179 -0.46 -7.39 -8.15
N ARG A 180 0.61 -8.17 -8.31
CA ARG A 180 1.85 -7.70 -8.93
C ARG A 180 1.72 -7.80 -10.44
N CYS A 181 1.91 -6.69 -11.14
CA CYS A 181 2.05 -6.71 -12.58
C CYS A 181 3.44 -7.27 -12.94
N THR A 182 3.48 -8.39 -13.64
CA THR A 182 4.72 -9.04 -14.08
C THR A 182 5.48 -8.29 -15.18
N ILE A 183 4.85 -7.29 -15.81
CA ILE A 183 5.40 -6.57 -16.97
C ILE A 183 6.04 -5.24 -16.56
N VAL A 184 5.40 -4.46 -15.68
CA VAL A 184 5.86 -3.12 -15.28
C VAL A 184 6.25 -3.01 -13.81
N ASP A 185 6.26 -4.14 -13.08
CA ASP A 185 6.57 -4.22 -11.66
C ASP A 185 5.80 -3.24 -10.76
N ILE A 186 4.52 -3.02 -11.11
CA ILE A 186 3.57 -2.20 -10.33
C ILE A 186 2.69 -3.13 -9.51
N ARG A 187 2.53 -2.83 -8.21
CA ARG A 187 1.57 -3.49 -7.31
C ARG A 187 0.26 -2.73 -7.27
N ILE A 188 -0.86 -3.46 -7.40
CA ILE A 188 -2.21 -2.91 -7.40
C ILE A 188 -3.08 -3.76 -6.48
N LEU A 189 -3.82 -3.10 -5.58
CA LEU A 189 -4.86 -3.75 -4.80
C LEU A 189 -6.10 -3.98 -5.68
N THR A 190 -6.50 -5.23 -5.84
CA THR A 190 -7.69 -5.58 -6.64
C THR A 190 -8.72 -6.30 -5.79
N LYS A 191 -10.00 -6.03 -6.08
CA LYS A 191 -11.13 -6.77 -5.53
C LYS A 191 -11.21 -8.14 -6.20
N THR A 192 -11.34 -9.21 -5.43
CA THR A 192 -11.79 -10.48 -6.00
C THR A 192 -13.30 -10.52 -6.15
N GLY A 193 -13.77 -10.74 -7.38
CA GLY A 193 -15.11 -11.28 -7.59
C GLY A 193 -15.16 -12.72 -7.06
N SER A 194 -16.33 -13.18 -6.65
CA SER A 194 -16.59 -14.53 -6.12
C SER A 194 -16.43 -15.65 -7.17
N ALA A 195 -15.36 -15.62 -7.97
CA ALA A 195 -14.98 -16.70 -8.87
C ALA A 195 -13.69 -17.31 -8.33
N SER A 196 -13.87 -18.41 -7.59
CA SER A 196 -12.83 -19.34 -7.17
C SER A 196 -11.88 -19.67 -8.32
N THR A 197 -10.66 -19.13 -8.28
CA THR A 197 -9.51 -19.72 -8.99
C THR A 197 -8.36 -19.76 -8.01
N ARG A 198 -8.00 -20.99 -7.60
CA ARG A 198 -6.85 -21.30 -6.77
C ARG A 198 -5.61 -21.25 -7.67
N THR A 199 -4.85 -20.18 -7.57
CA THR A 199 -3.41 -20.22 -7.81
C THR A 199 -2.74 -19.84 -6.50
N ALA A 200 -1.96 -20.79 -5.97
CA ALA A 200 -1.14 -20.58 -4.79
C ALA A 200 -0.11 -19.51 -5.11
N ASP A 201 -0.14 -18.39 -4.41
CA ASP A 201 0.92 -17.40 -4.50
C ASP A 201 0.94 -16.50 -3.26
N ILE A 202 2.14 -16.08 -2.89
CA ILE A 202 2.57 -15.50 -1.59
C ILE A 202 1.92 -14.12 -1.29
N SER A 203 0.98 -13.66 -2.11
CA SER A 203 0.34 -12.34 -2.06
C SER A 203 -0.87 -12.22 -1.10
N ALA A 204 -1.17 -13.29 -0.35
CA ALA A 204 -2.21 -13.26 0.68
C ALA A 204 -1.76 -12.59 2.00
N GLN A 205 -0.47 -12.35 2.21
CA GLN A 205 0.02 -11.88 3.52
C GLN A 205 -0.28 -10.40 3.83
N VAL A 206 -0.45 -9.54 2.83
CA VAL A 206 -0.74 -8.10 3.08
C VAL A 206 -2.20 -7.88 3.46
N ALA A 207 -3.14 -8.47 2.72
CA ALA A 207 -4.56 -8.39 3.05
C ALA A 207 -4.91 -9.24 4.29
N ALA A 208 -4.28 -10.41 4.46
CA ALA A 208 -4.49 -11.25 5.63
C ALA A 208 -3.77 -10.72 6.88
N ARG A 209 -2.79 -9.80 6.78
CA ARG A 209 -2.17 -9.17 7.96
C ARG A 209 -2.73 -7.82 8.34
N ILE A 210 -3.26 -7.02 7.40
CA ILE A 210 -4.15 -5.91 7.76
C ILE A 210 -5.41 -6.47 8.48
N LEU A 211 -5.82 -7.70 8.15
CA LEU A 211 -6.85 -8.44 8.88
C LEU A 211 -6.34 -9.14 10.16
N ALA A 212 -5.09 -9.64 10.22
CA ALA A 212 -4.52 -10.24 11.44
C ALA A 212 -4.29 -9.20 12.56
N ILE A 213 -4.09 -7.93 12.19
CA ILE A 213 -4.11 -6.78 13.10
C ILE A 213 -5.49 -6.64 13.80
N ARG A 214 -6.56 -7.19 13.22
CA ARG A 214 -7.90 -7.22 13.81
C ARG A 214 -8.21 -8.52 14.58
N LEU A 215 -7.42 -9.59 14.42
CA LEU A 215 -7.72 -10.92 14.97
C LEU A 215 -6.86 -11.33 16.16
N LEU A 216 -5.86 -10.53 16.56
CA LEU A 216 -5.19 -10.68 17.88
C LEU A 216 -5.70 -9.69 18.94
N GLY A 217 -6.73 -8.90 18.63
CA GLY A 217 -7.29 -7.87 19.51
C GLY A 217 -8.82 -7.88 19.59
N SER A 218 -9.44 -9.05 19.46
CA SER A 218 -10.87 -9.23 19.72
C SER A 218 -11.17 -9.18 21.23
N GLU A 219 -10.92 -8.04 21.87
CA GLU A 219 -11.56 -7.53 23.09
C GLU A 219 -11.27 -6.02 23.25
N ILE A 220 -11.66 -5.19 22.28
CA ILE A 220 -11.94 -3.77 22.60
C ILE A 220 -13.28 -3.42 21.93
N LEU A 221 -14.33 -3.94 22.57
CA LEU A 221 -15.65 -3.34 22.54
C LEU A 221 -15.54 -1.91 23.10
N PHE A 222 -16.36 -1.02 22.56
CA PHE A 222 -16.68 0.31 23.09
C PHE A 222 -16.57 0.41 24.62
N ALA A 223 -15.54 1.09 25.12
CA ALA A 223 -15.51 1.64 26.46
C ALA A 223 -15.29 3.15 26.36
N GLN A 224 -16.33 3.87 25.93
CA GLN A 224 -16.46 5.28 26.27
C GLN A 224 -16.83 5.39 27.75
N HIS A 225 -16.08 6.22 28.47
CA HIS A 225 -16.38 6.79 29.78
C HIS A 225 -16.69 5.82 30.94
N LYS A 226 -15.68 5.62 31.78
CA LYS A 226 -15.77 5.93 33.23
C LYS A 226 -14.37 6.08 33.82
N LYS A 227 -14.03 7.30 34.19
CA LYS A 227 -12.99 7.64 35.18
C LYS A 227 -13.72 8.30 36.37
N PRO A 228 -13.12 8.23 37.56
CA PRO A 228 -13.74 7.83 38.83
C PRO A 228 -14.85 8.75 39.34
#